data_AF-A0A3B8NR63-F1
#
_entry.id   AF-A0A3B8NR63-F1
#
_cell.length_a   1.000
_cell.length_b   1.000
_cell.length_c   1.000
_cell.angle_alpha   90.00
_cell.angle_beta   90.00
_cell.angle_gamma   90.00
#
_symmetry.space_group_name_H-M   'P 1'
#
loop_
_entity.id
_entity.type
_entity.pdbx_description
1 polymer ?
#
loop_
_entity_poly.entity_id
_entity_poly.type
_entity_poly.pdbx_seq_one_letter_code
_entity_poly.pdbx_strand_id
1 'polypeptide(L)'
;LEPHRVEQALMWGTEEPDVFVDIRPYLDVKVDSLGAHASQMSSTREERLERIKNNSSRHKEETGLEYAEAFRRITFNLGSLDWQMLHR
;
A
#
# COMPACT_ATOMS: atom_id res chain seq x y z
N LEU A 1 9.79 -25.50 11.22
CA LEU A 1 9.95 -24.30 10.38
C LEU A 1 11.06 -23.49 11.00
N GLU A 2 12.04 -23.08 10.20
CA GLU A 2 13.12 -22.21 10.68
C GLU A 2 12.65 -20.75 10.71
N PRO A 3 13.17 -19.92 11.64
CA PRO A 3 12.86 -18.49 11.68
C PRO A 3 13.23 -17.81 10.36
N HIS A 4 12.29 -17.04 9.81
CA HIS A 4 12.55 -16.21 8.63
C HIS A 4 12.69 -14.75 9.04
N ARG A 5 13.72 -14.10 8.50
CA ARG A 5 13.99 -12.70 8.77
C ARG A 5 13.63 -11.86 7.55
N VAL A 6 12.58 -11.06 7.69
CA VAL A 6 12.16 -10.10 6.65
C VAL A 6 13.10 -8.90 6.59
N GLU A 7 13.32 -8.37 5.40
CA GLU A 7 14.16 -7.19 5.16
C GLU A 7 13.42 -5.89 5.47
N GLN A 8 12.15 -5.81 5.06
CA GLN A 8 11.34 -4.61 5.10
C GLN A 8 9.86 -4.92 5.35
N ALA A 9 9.15 -3.91 5.84
CA ALA A 9 7.69 -3.87 5.91
C ALA A 9 7.17 -2.65 5.14
N LEU A 10 6.08 -2.84 4.40
CA LEU A 10 5.35 -1.76 3.73
C LEU A 10 4.03 -1.54 4.47
N MET A 11 3.84 -0.35 5.02
CA MET A 11 2.67 0.03 5.79
C MET A 11 1.72 0.86 4.92
N TRP A 12 0.50 0.38 4.74
CA TRP A 12 -0.58 1.11 4.08
C TRP A 12 -1.30 2.04 5.06
N GLY A 13 -1.95 3.09 4.55
CA GLY A 13 -2.74 4.02 5.38
C GLY A 13 -1.92 5.07 6.16
N THR A 14 -0.68 5.31 5.75
CA THR A 14 0.16 6.38 6.29
C THR A 14 -0.22 7.75 5.71
N GLU A 15 0.06 8.83 6.46
CA GLU A 15 -0.05 10.21 5.97
C GLU A 15 1.22 10.67 5.22
N GLU A 16 2.35 9.97 5.40
CA GLU A 16 3.65 10.33 4.79
C GLU A 16 4.23 9.15 3.99
N PRO A 17 3.61 8.73 2.89
CA PRO A 17 4.11 7.63 2.07
C PRO A 17 5.43 7.97 1.36
N ASP A 18 6.30 6.97 1.22
CA ASP A 18 7.58 7.06 0.49
C ASP A 18 7.72 5.98 -0.61
N VAL A 19 6.71 5.14 -0.78
CA VAL A 19 6.62 4.11 -1.83
C VAL A 19 5.27 4.21 -2.52
N PHE A 20 5.29 4.26 -3.85
CA PHE A 20 4.09 4.36 -4.69
C PHE A 20 4.12 3.26 -5.76
N VAL A 21 3.00 2.55 -5.89
CA VAL A 21 2.84 1.46 -6.86
C VAL A 21 1.73 1.82 -7.82
N ASP A 22 2.00 1.84 -9.13
CA ASP A 22 0.99 2.06 -10.16
C ASP A 22 -0.02 0.90 -10.15
N ILE A 23 -1.29 1.24 -9.93
CA ILE A 23 -2.39 0.29 -9.91
C ILE A 23 -3.40 0.53 -11.03
N ARG A 24 -3.12 1.41 -11.99
CA ARG A 24 -4.01 1.69 -13.11
C ARG A 24 -4.49 0.42 -13.85
N PRO A 25 -3.65 -0.58 -14.13
CA PRO A 25 -4.09 -1.82 -14.78
C PRO A 25 -4.97 -2.72 -13.89
N TYR A 26 -5.02 -2.47 -12.59
CA TYR A 26 -5.59 -3.37 -11.57
C TYR A 26 -6.83 -2.81 -10.86
N LEU A 27 -7.34 -1.64 -11.30
CA LEU A 27 -8.51 -1.01 -10.68
C LEU A 27 -9.73 -1.93 -10.65
N ASP A 28 -10.04 -2.61 -11.75
CA ASP A 28 -11.20 -3.51 -11.82
C ASP A 28 -11.05 -4.69 -10.85
N VAL A 29 -9.87 -5.31 -10.81
CA VAL A 29 -9.56 -6.42 -9.90
C VAL A 29 -9.71 -5.98 -8.44
N LYS A 30 -9.25 -4.78 -8.10
CA LYS A 30 -9.38 -4.21 -6.75
C LYS A 30 -10.85 -3.95 -6.37
N VAL A 31 -11.64 -3.40 -7.29
CA VAL A 31 -13.08 -3.15 -7.07
C VAL A 31 -13.86 -4.44 -6.85
N ASP A 32 -13.58 -5.46 -7.66
CA ASP A 32 -14.24 -6.75 -7.60
C ASP A 32 -13.81 -7.53 -6.35
N SER A 33 -12.52 -7.46 -5.98
CA SER A 33 -12.02 -8.01 -4.73
C SER A 33 -12.70 -7.40 -3.51
N LEU A 34 -12.88 -6.07 -3.45
CA LEU A 34 -13.65 -5.45 -2.38
C LEU A 34 -15.11 -5.90 -2.41
N GLY A 35 -15.71 -5.99 -3.60
CA GLY A 35 -17.10 -6.43 -3.78
C GLY A 35 -17.37 -7.86 -3.29
N ALA A 36 -16.36 -8.74 -3.32
CA ALA A 36 -16.48 -10.10 -2.80
C ALA A 36 -16.77 -10.15 -1.29
N HIS A 37 -16.44 -9.10 -0.54
CA HIS A 37 -16.80 -8.95 0.87
C HIS A 37 -18.25 -8.47 1.03
N ALA A 38 -19.22 -9.23 0.51
CA ALA A 38 -20.62 -8.83 0.39
C ALA A 38 -21.29 -8.48 1.73
N SER A 39 -20.89 -9.11 2.84
CA SER A 39 -21.41 -8.78 4.18
C SER A 39 -20.89 -7.44 4.73
N GLN A 40 -19.80 -6.92 4.16
CA GLN A 40 -19.13 -5.68 4.59
C GLN A 40 -19.38 -4.52 3.63
N MET A 41 -19.63 -4.82 2.35
CA MET A 41 -19.79 -3.83 1.29
C MET A 41 -21.25 -3.74 0.83
N SER A 42 -21.90 -2.59 1.09
CA SER A 42 -23.27 -2.30 0.65
C SER A 42 -23.37 -1.39 -0.59
N SER A 43 -22.26 -0.81 -1.02
CA SER A 43 -22.20 0.11 -2.18
C SER A 43 -22.21 -0.65 -3.51
N THR A 44 -22.64 0.01 -4.59
CA THR A 44 -22.58 -0.55 -5.95
C THR A 44 -21.14 -0.69 -6.44
N ARG A 45 -20.93 -1.43 -7.52
CA ARG A 45 -19.59 -1.59 -8.11
C ARG A 45 -19.03 -0.23 -8.57
N GLU A 46 -19.88 0.58 -9.18
CA GLU A 46 -19.58 1.90 -9.72
C GLU A 46 -19.16 2.87 -8.61
N GLU A 47 -19.92 2.92 -7.51
CA GLU A 47 -19.58 3.72 -6.33
C GLU A 47 -18.25 3.29 -5.70
N ARG A 48 -17.97 1.99 -5.65
CA ARG A 48 -16.68 1.47 -5.16
C ARG A 48 -15.53 1.87 -6.09
N LEU A 49 -15.72 1.77 -7.40
CA LEU A 49 -14.71 2.17 -8.39
C LEU A 49 -14.37 3.65 -8.26
N GLU A 50 -15.39 4.50 -8.13
CA GLU A 50 -15.20 5.94 -7.99
C GLU A 50 -14.43 6.28 -6.71
N ARG A 51 -14.80 5.66 -5.58
CA ARG A 51 -14.04 5.80 -4.32
C ARG A 51 -12.59 5.34 -4.45
N ILE A 52 -12.34 4.22 -5.14
CA ILE A 52 -10.98 3.73 -5.37
C ILE A 52 -10.18 4.71 -6.23
N LYS A 53 -10.75 5.22 -7.32
CA LYS A 53 -10.09 6.21 -8.18
C LYS A 53 -9.72 7.46 -7.40
N ASN A 54 -10.67 8.03 -6.67
CA ASN A 54 -10.45 9.23 -5.86
C ASN A 54 -9.36 9.03 -4.80
N ASN A 55 -9.34 7.87 -4.14
CA ASN A 55 -8.32 7.58 -3.13
C ASN A 55 -6.93 7.34 -3.75
N SER A 56 -6.86 6.66 -4.91
CA SER A 56 -5.59 6.30 -5.55
C SER A 56 -4.99 7.44 -6.38
N SER A 57 -5.76 8.45 -6.77
CA SER A 57 -5.24 9.63 -7.47
C SER A 57 -4.63 10.69 -6.54
N ARG A 58 -4.67 10.49 -5.21
CA ARG A 58 -4.23 11.50 -4.22
C ARG A 58 -2.80 11.97 -4.39
N HIS A 59 -1.91 11.13 -4.92
CA HIS A 59 -0.48 11.44 -5.08
C HIS A 59 -0.10 11.66 -6.55
N LYS A 60 -1.08 11.94 -7.42
CA LYS A 60 -0.85 12.12 -8.85
C LYS A 60 0.11 13.27 -9.15
N GLU A 61 -0.05 14.40 -8.46
CA GLU A 61 0.82 15.58 -8.64
C GLU A 61 2.26 15.30 -8.22
N GLU A 62 2.45 14.53 -7.15
CA GLU A 62 3.77 14.20 -6.59
C GLU A 62 4.51 13.13 -7.40
N THR A 63 3.77 12.16 -7.95
CA THR A 63 4.35 10.94 -8.55
C THR A 63 4.24 10.87 -10.07
N GLY A 64 3.33 11.64 -10.66
CA GLY A 64 2.95 11.52 -12.07
C GLY A 64 2.12 10.27 -12.40
N LEU A 65 1.83 9.41 -11.42
CA LEU A 65 1.00 8.22 -11.60
C LEU A 65 -0.48 8.58 -11.51
N GLU A 66 -1.29 8.13 -12.47
CA GLU A 66 -2.72 8.43 -12.48
C GLU A 66 -3.44 7.85 -11.25
N TYR A 67 -3.09 6.60 -10.90
CA TYR A 67 -3.65 5.88 -9.76
C TYR A 67 -2.54 5.07 -9.09
N ALA A 68 -2.24 5.39 -7.84
CA ALA A 68 -1.21 4.71 -7.07
C ALA A 68 -1.75 4.19 -5.73
N GLU A 69 -1.22 3.05 -5.29
CA GLU A 69 -1.23 2.69 -3.87
C GLU A 69 0.03 3.21 -3.21
N ALA A 70 -0.15 3.80 -2.03
CA ALA A 70 0.89 4.50 -1.29
C ALA A 70 1.19 3.76 0.02
N PHE A 71 2.48 3.61 0.31
CA PHE A 71 2.98 2.91 1.50
C PHE A 71 4.10 3.70 2.16
N ARG A 72 4.27 3.49 3.47
CA ARG A 72 5.52 3.80 4.18
C ARG A 72 6.38 2.56 4.26
N ARG A 73 7.64 2.64 3.85
CA ARG A 73 8.63 1.57 4.02
C ARG A 73 9.34 1.69 5.36
N ILE A 74 9.44 0.57 6.05
CA ILE A 74 10.31 0.38 7.23
C ILE A 74 11.34 -0.67 6.85
N THR A 75 12.62 -0.29 6.85
CA THR A 75 13.73 -1.22 6.66
C THR A 75 14.31 -1.60 8.02
N PHE A 76 14.37 -2.90 8.34
CA PHE A 76 14.75 -3.34 9.68
C PHE A 76 16.27 -3.35 9.92
N ASN A 77 17.09 -3.45 8.86
CA ASN A 77 18.55 -3.39 8.90
C ASN A 77 19.21 -4.23 10.03
N LEU A 78 18.59 -5.32 10.49
CA LEU A 78 19.07 -6.03 11.68
C LEU A 78 20.49 -6.58 11.45
N GLY A 79 21.38 -6.48 12.43
CA GLY A 79 22.77 -6.91 12.26
C GLY A 79 23.62 -6.07 11.29
N SER A 80 23.10 -4.96 10.74
CA SER A 80 23.93 -3.91 10.13
C SER A 80 24.85 -3.29 11.19
N LEU A 81 25.91 -2.61 10.74
CA LEU A 81 26.82 -1.90 11.65
C LEU A 81 26.06 -0.89 12.52
N ASP A 82 25.13 -0.13 11.93
CA ASP A 82 24.31 0.85 12.65
C ASP A 82 23.45 0.19 13.73
N TRP A 83 22.83 -0.95 13.43
CA TRP A 83 22.06 -1.73 14.40
C TRP A 83 22.94 -2.23 15.56
N GLN A 84 24.15 -2.69 15.25
CA GLN A 84 25.11 -3.14 16.27
C GLN A 84 25.60 -1.99 17.16
N MET A 85 25.71 -0.77 16.63
CA MET A 85 26.10 0.41 17.40
C MET A 85 24.97 0.93 18.31
N LEU A 86 23.71 0.85 17.87
CA LEU A 86 22.54 1.30 18.64
C LEU A 86 22.17 0.38 19.82
N HIS A 87 22.68 -0.84 19.85
CA HIS A 87 22.32 -1.86 20.86
C HIS A 87 23.54 -2.40 21.62
N ARG A 88 24.59 -1.58 21.71
CA ARG A 88 25.73 -1.82 22.60
C ARG A 88 25.46 -1.27 23.99
#